data_AF-R6AE01-F1
#
_entry.id   AF-R6AE01-F1
#
_cell.length_a   1.000
_cell.length_b   1.000
_cell.length_c   1.000
_cell.angle_alpha   90.00
_cell.angle_beta   90.00
_cell.angle_gamma   90.00
#
_symmetry.space_group_name_H-M   'P 1'
#
loop_
_entity.id
_entity.type
_entity.pdbx_description
1 polymer ?
#
loop_
_entity_poly.entity_id
_entity_poly.type
_entity_poly.pdbx_seq_one_letter_code
_entity_poly.pdbx_strand_id
1 'polypeptide(L)'
;MKKSGFKSLLKKIRPYAVPGIITGLVMIVILILKGIWPFGSSRIDYFDNMQQVAPLYAHLWDFMHGKASIWFDWYTGLGTNVSMSISAFSMITPFNLLLYFVPRSYILESISIITLVKMIFMSVAMYALINKKYNNLVYGLKVMFSCMYAFCGYVILYGSCFTPWMDIVAFFPILIMAYDRMLETGKKMLYICMIALCFIINYYLSAMSLIYIFLICGIRMVVMQERKQWKETAWNVGIGTIAGIGLSAFVLVPVFA
;
A
#
# COMPACT_ATOMS: atom_id res chain seq x y z
N MET A 1 8.22 -37.76 3.20
CA MET A 1 7.77 -36.81 4.26
C MET A 1 7.48 -35.36 3.82
N LYS A 2 7.90 -34.84 2.64
CA LYS A 2 7.67 -33.42 2.25
C LYS A 2 6.24 -33.03 1.80
N LYS A 3 5.40 -33.98 1.34
CA LYS A 3 4.04 -33.70 0.82
C LYS A 3 3.00 -33.27 1.88
N SER A 4 3.22 -33.61 3.15
CA SER A 4 2.30 -33.29 4.26
C SER A 4 2.34 -31.80 4.65
N GLY A 5 3.53 -31.21 4.74
CA GLY A 5 3.72 -29.79 5.06
C GLY A 5 3.12 -28.85 4.00
N PHE A 6 3.27 -29.19 2.72
CA PHE A 6 2.73 -28.39 1.62
C PHE A 6 1.20 -28.34 1.60
N LYS A 7 0.52 -29.48 1.80
CA LYS A 7 -0.94 -29.53 1.91
C LYS A 7 -1.47 -28.74 3.13
N SER A 8 -0.75 -28.78 4.25
CA SER A 8 -1.08 -28.00 5.45
C SER A 8 -0.93 -26.48 5.23
N LEU A 9 0.14 -26.07 4.55
CA LEU A 9 0.37 -24.67 4.17
C LEU A 9 -0.73 -24.15 3.23
N LEU A 10 -1.06 -24.93 2.19
CA LEU A 10 -2.15 -24.63 1.26
C LEU A 10 -3.49 -24.45 1.98
N LYS A 11 -3.79 -25.29 2.97
CA LYS A 11 -5.02 -25.17 3.76
C LYS A 11 -5.07 -23.89 4.60
N LYS A 12 -3.91 -23.38 5.05
CA LYS A 12 -3.80 -22.10 5.76
C LYS A 12 -3.87 -20.88 4.84
N ILE A 13 -3.35 -20.97 3.62
CA ILE A 13 -3.33 -19.86 2.65
C ILE A 13 -4.67 -19.72 1.91
N ARG A 14 -5.36 -20.84 1.62
CA ARG A 14 -6.64 -20.87 0.91
C ARG A 14 -7.67 -19.83 1.39
N PRO A 15 -7.94 -19.66 2.70
CA PRO A 15 -8.92 -18.68 3.14
C PRO A 15 -8.54 -17.22 2.84
N TYR A 16 -7.23 -16.91 2.76
CA TYR A 16 -6.71 -15.59 2.42
C TYR A 16 -6.81 -15.29 0.93
N ALA A 17 -6.77 -16.32 0.07
CA ALA A 17 -6.83 -16.16 -1.38
C ALA A 17 -8.23 -15.79 -1.88
N VAL A 18 -9.29 -16.28 -1.21
CA VAL A 18 -10.70 -16.08 -1.62
C VAL A 18 -11.09 -14.60 -1.78
N PRO A 19 -10.88 -13.70 -0.80
CA PRO A 19 -11.22 -12.28 -0.98
C PRO A 19 -10.43 -11.64 -2.13
N GLY A 20 -9.17 -12.04 -2.33
CA GLY A 20 -8.35 -11.63 -3.46
C GLY A 20 -8.94 -12.07 -4.80
N ILE A 21 -9.36 -13.33 -4.91
CA ILE A 21 -9.97 -13.88 -6.13
C ILE A 21 -11.29 -13.18 -6.43
N ILE A 22 -12.16 -13.00 -5.43
CA ILE A 22 -13.44 -12.30 -5.60
C ILE A 22 -13.20 -10.86 -6.11
N THR A 23 -12.29 -10.14 -5.45
CA THR A 23 -11.94 -8.77 -5.82
C THR A 23 -11.37 -8.69 -7.24
N GLY A 24 -10.48 -9.64 -7.58
CA GLY A 24 -9.91 -9.73 -8.92
C GLY A 24 -10.95 -10.02 -10.00
N LEU A 25 -11.85 -10.98 -9.77
CA LEU A 25 -12.91 -11.32 -10.72
C LEU A 25 -13.87 -10.15 -10.96
N VAL A 26 -14.30 -9.47 -9.89
CA VAL A 26 -15.18 -8.30 -10.02
C VAL A 26 -14.49 -7.19 -10.80
N MET A 27 -13.21 -6.91 -10.52
CA MET A 27 -12.47 -5.90 -11.27
C MET A 27 -12.24 -6.30 -12.74
N ILE A 28 -11.96 -7.57 -13.03
CA ILE A 28 -11.84 -8.05 -14.42
C ILE A 28 -13.16 -7.85 -15.17
N VAL A 29 -14.30 -8.19 -14.55
CA VAL A 29 -15.62 -7.95 -15.15
C VAL A 29 -15.83 -6.46 -15.42
N ILE A 30 -15.44 -5.57 -14.50
CA ILE A 30 -15.51 -4.12 -14.70
C ILE A 30 -14.64 -3.69 -15.89
N LEU A 31 -13.40 -4.17 -15.99
CA LEU A 31 -12.50 -3.84 -17.11
C LEU A 31 -13.08 -4.30 -18.44
N ILE A 32 -13.67 -5.50 -18.51
CA ILE A 32 -14.34 -6.02 -19.70
C ILE A 32 -15.55 -5.15 -20.08
N LEU A 33 -16.46 -4.90 -19.14
CA LEU A 33 -17.69 -4.13 -19.38
C LEU A 33 -17.40 -2.68 -19.79
N LYS A 34 -16.30 -2.12 -19.31
CA LYS A 34 -15.85 -0.76 -19.66
C LYS A 34 -14.91 -0.72 -20.86
N GLY A 35 -14.56 -1.86 -21.46
CA GLY A 35 -13.64 -1.93 -22.59
C GLY A 35 -12.25 -1.38 -22.28
N ILE A 36 -11.79 -1.53 -21.04
CA ILE A 36 -10.48 -1.04 -20.59
C ILE A 36 -9.40 -2.08 -20.92
N TRP A 37 -8.23 -1.63 -21.34
CA TRP A 37 -7.07 -2.50 -21.59
C TRP A 37 -6.81 -3.44 -20.39
N PRO A 38 -6.52 -4.73 -20.62
CA PRO A 38 -6.24 -5.39 -21.90
C PRO A 38 -7.47 -5.86 -22.68
N PHE A 39 -8.69 -5.67 -22.18
CA PHE A 39 -9.91 -6.23 -22.77
C PHE A 39 -10.58 -5.31 -23.79
N GLY A 40 -10.15 -4.05 -23.89
CA GLY A 40 -10.57 -3.12 -24.92
C GLY A 40 -9.56 -1.99 -25.14
N SER A 41 -9.96 -0.97 -25.88
CA SER A 41 -9.10 0.15 -26.30
C SER A 41 -9.11 1.34 -25.35
N SER A 42 -10.03 1.38 -24.38
CA SER A 42 -10.10 2.45 -23.39
C SER A 42 -9.03 2.29 -22.32
N ARG A 43 -8.68 3.39 -21.66
CA ARG A 43 -7.74 3.39 -20.55
C ARG A 43 -8.44 3.79 -19.23
N ILE A 44 -7.81 3.45 -18.12
CA ILE A 44 -8.35 3.71 -16.77
C ILE A 44 -7.95 5.08 -16.22
N ASP A 45 -6.93 5.72 -16.83
CA ASP A 45 -6.34 6.96 -16.38
C ASP A 45 -7.28 8.15 -16.65
N TYR A 46 -7.70 8.78 -15.56
CA TYR A 46 -8.56 9.96 -15.58
C TYR A 46 -7.92 11.07 -14.72
N PHE A 47 -8.14 12.34 -15.09
CA PHE A 47 -7.55 13.50 -14.41
C PHE A 47 -6.02 13.41 -14.21
N ASP A 48 -5.55 13.53 -12.96
CA ASP A 48 -4.14 13.61 -12.57
C ASP A 48 -3.36 12.36 -12.94
N ASN A 49 -4.04 11.22 -13.09
CA ASN A 49 -3.42 9.99 -13.54
C ASN A 49 -2.82 10.14 -14.95
N MET A 50 -3.53 10.85 -15.84
CA MET A 50 -3.07 11.11 -17.21
C MET A 50 -2.03 12.24 -17.25
N GLN A 51 -2.22 13.29 -16.45
CA GLN A 51 -1.40 14.50 -16.54
C GLN A 51 -0.10 14.43 -15.72
N GLN A 52 -0.11 13.77 -14.57
CA GLN A 52 0.99 13.78 -13.61
C GLN A 52 1.56 12.39 -13.35
N VAL A 53 0.72 11.38 -13.14
CA VAL A 53 1.19 10.02 -12.82
C VAL A 53 1.87 9.37 -14.03
N ALA A 54 1.29 9.48 -15.22
CA ALA A 54 1.83 8.86 -16.43
C ALA A 54 3.26 9.32 -16.78
N PRO A 55 3.59 10.63 -16.80
CA PRO A 55 4.98 11.08 -16.97
C PRO A 55 5.94 10.54 -15.90
N LEU A 56 5.50 10.49 -14.64
CA LEU A 56 6.33 9.98 -13.54
C LEU A 56 6.55 8.47 -13.64
N TYR A 57 5.56 7.69 -14.11
CA TYR A 57 5.74 6.27 -14.38
C TYR A 57 6.69 6.03 -15.55
N ALA A 58 6.66 6.86 -16.59
CA ALA A 58 7.64 6.81 -17.68
C ALA A 58 9.06 7.12 -17.17
N HIS A 59 9.21 8.16 -16.35
CA HIS A 59 10.49 8.52 -15.74
C HIS A 59 11.01 7.40 -14.81
N LEU A 60 10.15 6.82 -13.97
CA LEU A 60 10.49 5.68 -13.12
C LEU A 60 10.93 4.47 -13.97
N TRP A 61 10.24 4.19 -15.06
CA TRP A 61 10.64 3.13 -15.99
C TRP A 61 12.02 3.39 -16.60
N ASP A 62 12.29 4.62 -17.03
CA ASP A 62 13.59 5.01 -17.59
C ASP A 62 14.71 4.88 -16.54
N PHE A 63 14.47 5.24 -15.28
CA PHE A 63 15.39 4.99 -14.17
C PHE A 63 15.65 3.49 -13.96
N MET A 64 14.61 2.67 -13.91
CA MET A 64 14.74 1.21 -13.72
C MET A 64 15.54 0.53 -14.84
N HIS A 65 15.61 1.15 -16.02
CA HIS A 65 16.39 0.69 -17.16
C HIS A 65 17.73 1.43 -17.33
N GLY A 66 18.16 2.22 -16.33
CA GLY A 66 19.45 2.90 -16.30
C GLY A 66 19.56 4.12 -17.24
N LYS A 67 18.44 4.67 -17.71
CA LYS A 67 18.38 5.78 -18.65
C LYS A 67 18.17 7.15 -18.00
N ALA A 68 17.75 7.18 -16.74
CA ALA A 68 17.48 8.40 -15.98
C ALA A 68 17.94 8.26 -14.52
N SER A 69 18.08 9.39 -13.82
CA SER A 69 18.21 9.42 -12.36
C SER A 69 16.82 9.33 -11.74
N ILE A 70 16.69 8.73 -10.55
CA ILE A 70 15.41 8.69 -9.83
C ILE A 70 15.06 10.03 -9.16
N TRP A 71 16.06 10.80 -8.73
CA TRP A 71 15.84 12.01 -7.94
C TRP A 71 15.85 13.28 -8.79
N PHE A 72 16.29 13.20 -10.04
CA PHE A 72 16.50 14.37 -10.87
C PHE A 72 16.07 14.12 -12.31
N ASP A 73 15.33 15.07 -12.87
CA ASP A 73 14.96 15.05 -14.27
C ASP A 73 15.53 16.25 -15.02
N TRP A 74 16.27 15.97 -16.09
CA TRP A 74 16.86 16.99 -16.98
C TRP A 74 15.85 17.58 -17.95
N TYR A 75 14.79 16.83 -18.26
CA TYR A 75 13.81 17.21 -19.27
C TYR A 75 12.69 18.10 -18.71
N THR A 76 12.48 18.09 -17.39
CA THR A 76 11.53 18.94 -16.70
C THR A 76 12.19 20.23 -16.21
N GLY A 77 11.69 21.38 -16.67
CA GLY A 77 12.08 22.69 -16.16
C GLY A 77 13.56 23.04 -16.32
N LEU A 78 14.24 22.49 -17.35
CA LEU A 78 15.69 22.62 -17.58
C LEU A 78 16.57 21.99 -16.49
N GLY A 79 16.02 21.04 -15.72
CA GLY A 79 16.71 20.40 -14.61
C GLY A 79 16.02 20.68 -13.29
N THR A 80 15.23 19.71 -12.82
CA THR A 80 14.45 19.85 -11.57
C THR A 80 14.67 18.65 -10.66
N ASN A 81 14.77 18.92 -9.35
CA ASN A 81 14.70 17.88 -8.34
C ASN A 81 13.27 17.31 -8.28
N VAL A 82 13.11 16.04 -8.62
CA VAL A 82 11.81 15.36 -8.66
C VAL A 82 11.55 14.54 -7.39
N SER A 83 12.41 14.58 -6.38
CA SER A 83 12.28 13.82 -5.12
C SER A 83 10.90 13.96 -4.47
N MET A 84 10.39 15.19 -4.41
CA MET A 84 9.07 15.49 -3.85
C MET A 84 7.98 14.78 -4.64
N SER A 85 8.07 14.82 -5.98
CA SER A 85 7.14 14.11 -6.86
C SER A 85 7.26 12.58 -6.71
N ILE A 86 8.48 12.04 -6.63
CA ILE A 86 8.72 10.60 -6.41
C ILE A 86 8.05 10.13 -5.12
N SER A 87 8.15 10.90 -4.03
CA SER A 87 7.55 10.54 -2.75
C SER A 87 6.04 10.81 -2.71
N ALA A 88 5.57 11.98 -3.14
CA ALA A 88 4.15 12.35 -3.12
C ALA A 88 3.29 11.44 -4.01
N PHE A 89 3.86 10.94 -5.11
CA PHE A 89 3.19 10.07 -6.07
C PHE A 89 3.58 8.59 -5.89
N SER A 90 4.20 8.18 -4.80
CA SER A 90 4.45 6.76 -4.53
C SER A 90 5.18 5.99 -5.62
N MET A 91 6.26 6.57 -6.12
CA MET A 91 7.08 5.94 -7.13
C MET A 91 7.89 4.78 -6.57
N ILE A 92 8.40 4.90 -5.33
CA ILE A 92 9.17 3.84 -4.66
C ILE A 92 8.21 2.94 -3.87
N THR A 93 7.48 2.10 -4.58
CA THR A 93 6.55 1.11 -4.00
C THR A 93 6.76 -0.27 -4.61
N PRO A 94 6.57 -1.37 -3.84
CA PRO A 94 6.69 -2.72 -4.38
C PRO A 94 5.80 -2.98 -5.60
N PHE A 95 4.66 -2.29 -5.72
CA PHE A 95 3.75 -2.44 -6.87
C PHE A 95 4.34 -1.93 -8.17
N ASN A 96 5.14 -0.86 -8.13
CA ASN A 96 5.72 -0.26 -9.33
C ASN A 96 6.89 -1.08 -9.88
N LEU A 97 7.39 -2.08 -9.14
CA LEU A 97 8.34 -3.05 -9.68
C LEU A 97 7.76 -3.82 -10.87
N LEU A 98 6.42 -3.93 -10.95
CA LEU A 98 5.74 -4.54 -12.11
C LEU A 98 6.00 -3.77 -13.40
N LEU A 99 6.23 -2.46 -13.33
CA LEU A 99 6.54 -1.63 -14.50
C LEU A 99 7.84 -2.07 -15.18
N TYR A 100 8.76 -2.73 -14.47
CA TYR A 100 9.99 -3.27 -15.06
C TYR A 100 9.70 -4.23 -16.22
N PHE A 101 8.66 -5.05 -16.08
CA PHE A 101 8.30 -6.08 -17.05
C PHE A 101 7.40 -5.56 -18.17
N VAL A 102 6.94 -4.32 -18.07
CA VAL A 102 6.03 -3.71 -19.03
C VAL A 102 6.84 -2.99 -20.11
N PRO A 103 6.55 -3.17 -21.40
CA PRO A 103 7.17 -2.36 -22.45
C PRO A 103 6.83 -0.88 -22.26
N ARG A 104 7.79 0.01 -22.51
CA ARG A 104 7.63 1.46 -22.30
C ARG A 104 6.37 2.06 -22.97
N SER A 105 5.96 1.52 -24.12
CA SER A 105 4.77 1.98 -24.86
C SER A 105 3.44 1.64 -24.18
N TYR A 106 3.42 0.68 -23.26
CA TYR A 106 2.21 0.20 -22.56
C TYR A 106 2.14 0.64 -21.10
N ILE A 107 2.99 1.60 -20.67
CA ILE A 107 3.03 2.05 -19.27
C ILE A 107 1.65 2.59 -18.83
N LEU A 108 1.01 3.41 -19.66
CA LEU A 108 -0.28 4.01 -19.33
C LEU A 108 -1.38 2.95 -19.28
N GLU A 109 -1.41 2.04 -20.25
CA GLU A 109 -2.35 0.94 -20.31
C GLU A 109 -2.19 0.00 -19.09
N SER A 110 -0.95 -0.23 -18.67
CA SER A 110 -0.62 -1.13 -17.56
C SER A 110 -1.11 -0.63 -16.19
N ILE A 111 -1.48 0.64 -16.06
CA ILE A 111 -2.06 1.21 -14.84
C ILE A 111 -3.31 0.41 -14.42
N SER A 112 -4.11 -0.05 -15.37
CA SER A 112 -5.28 -0.91 -15.12
C SER A 112 -4.93 -2.20 -14.36
N ILE A 113 -3.84 -2.87 -14.77
CA ILE A 113 -3.34 -4.10 -14.17
C ILE A 113 -2.70 -3.81 -12.81
N ILE A 114 -1.96 -2.71 -12.69
CA ILE A 114 -1.37 -2.28 -11.42
C ILE A 114 -2.49 -2.00 -10.40
N THR A 115 -3.53 -1.27 -10.79
CA THR A 115 -4.73 -1.01 -9.96
C THR A 115 -5.39 -2.33 -9.53
N LEU A 116 -5.58 -3.27 -10.45
CA LEU A 116 -6.12 -4.61 -10.16
C LEU A 116 -5.27 -5.33 -9.09
N VAL A 117 -3.95 -5.35 -9.25
CA VAL A 117 -3.04 -6.00 -8.30
C VAL A 117 -3.10 -5.34 -6.92
N LYS A 118 -3.12 -4.00 -6.86
CA LYS A 118 -3.26 -3.24 -5.61
C LYS A 118 -4.57 -3.59 -4.90
N MET A 119 -5.69 -3.66 -5.61
CA MET A 119 -7.00 -4.01 -5.04
C MET A 119 -7.05 -5.46 -4.52
N ILE A 120 -6.47 -6.40 -5.27
CA ILE A 120 -6.32 -7.78 -4.79
C ILE A 120 -5.52 -7.80 -3.48
N PHE A 121 -4.38 -7.12 -3.44
CA PHE A 121 -3.55 -7.03 -2.24
C PHE A 121 -4.31 -6.41 -1.06
N MET A 122 -5.02 -5.30 -1.28
CA MET A 122 -5.86 -4.65 -0.26
C MET A 122 -6.84 -5.62 0.39
N SER A 123 -7.57 -6.40 -0.43
CA SER A 123 -8.55 -7.36 0.09
C SER A 123 -7.89 -8.47 0.92
N VAL A 124 -6.72 -8.97 0.49
CA VAL A 124 -5.98 -10.01 1.21
C VAL A 124 -5.40 -9.48 2.52
N ALA A 125 -4.82 -8.27 2.48
CA ALA A 125 -4.26 -7.59 3.64
C ALA A 125 -5.34 -7.29 4.69
N MET A 126 -6.51 -6.79 4.25
CA MET A 126 -7.63 -6.54 5.14
C MET A 126 -8.18 -7.83 5.75
N TYR A 127 -8.29 -8.90 4.95
CA TYR A 127 -8.68 -10.20 5.47
C TYR A 127 -7.69 -10.70 6.53
N ALA A 128 -6.39 -10.52 6.33
CA ALA A 128 -5.39 -10.89 7.32
C ALA A 128 -5.56 -10.15 8.65
N LEU A 129 -5.84 -8.85 8.60
CA LEU A 129 -6.13 -8.03 9.78
C LEU A 129 -7.39 -8.53 10.51
N ILE A 130 -8.50 -8.69 9.79
CA ILE A 130 -9.77 -9.13 10.39
C ILE A 130 -9.62 -10.54 10.95
N ASN A 131 -8.95 -11.45 10.24
CA ASN A 131 -8.78 -12.82 10.71
C ASN A 131 -7.91 -12.90 11.97
N LYS A 132 -6.88 -12.04 12.09
CA LYS A 132 -6.06 -11.95 13.30
C LYS A 132 -6.86 -11.37 14.47
N LYS A 133 -7.58 -10.26 14.25
CA LYS A 133 -8.24 -9.50 15.32
C LYS A 133 -9.57 -10.11 15.78
N TYR A 134 -10.32 -10.68 14.85
CA TYR A 134 -11.67 -11.21 15.08
C TYR A 134 -11.74 -12.69 14.66
N ASN A 135 -10.96 -13.53 15.33
CA ASN A 135 -10.88 -14.96 14.98
C ASN A 135 -12.25 -15.66 14.99
N ASN A 136 -13.11 -15.30 15.95
CA ASN A 136 -14.44 -15.91 16.13
C ASN A 136 -15.50 -15.44 15.09
N LEU A 137 -15.18 -14.45 14.26
CA LEU A 137 -16.11 -13.95 13.26
C LEU A 137 -16.33 -14.99 12.14
N VAL A 138 -17.56 -15.09 11.66
CA VAL A 138 -17.93 -16.00 10.56
C VAL A 138 -17.10 -15.68 9.31
N TYR A 139 -16.59 -16.73 8.66
CA TYR A 139 -15.70 -16.61 7.49
C TYR A 139 -16.28 -15.71 6.38
N GLY A 140 -17.57 -15.89 6.05
CA GLY A 140 -18.25 -15.09 5.04
C GLY A 140 -18.21 -13.59 5.33
N LEU A 141 -18.40 -13.18 6.58
CA LEU A 141 -18.32 -11.77 6.98
C LEU A 141 -16.90 -11.22 6.88
N LYS A 142 -15.89 -12.02 7.25
CA LYS A 142 -14.47 -11.63 7.08
C LYS A 142 -14.16 -11.35 5.60
N VAL A 143 -14.60 -12.23 4.70
CA VAL A 143 -14.43 -12.07 3.26
C VAL A 143 -15.18 -10.84 2.76
N MET A 144 -16.45 -10.69 3.14
CA MET A 144 -17.30 -9.57 2.75
C MET A 144 -16.68 -8.22 3.13
N PHE A 145 -16.28 -8.02 4.39
CA PHE A 145 -15.65 -6.76 4.84
C PHE A 145 -14.32 -6.49 4.15
N SER A 146 -13.57 -7.53 3.80
CA SER A 146 -12.31 -7.41 3.07
C SER A 146 -12.52 -6.94 1.63
N CYS A 147 -13.55 -7.45 0.96
CA CYS A 147 -13.96 -6.96 -0.36
C CYS A 147 -14.54 -5.53 -0.28
N MET A 148 -15.35 -5.23 0.73
CA MET A 148 -15.89 -3.87 0.95
C MET A 148 -14.77 -2.84 1.14
N TYR A 149 -13.68 -3.22 1.80
CA TYR A 149 -12.50 -2.35 1.94
C TYR A 149 -11.85 -2.09 0.57
N ALA A 150 -11.63 -3.13 -0.23
CA ALA A 150 -11.05 -2.99 -1.56
C ALA A 150 -11.95 -2.21 -2.52
N PHE A 151 -13.27 -2.25 -2.36
CA PHE A 151 -14.25 -1.51 -3.18
C PHE A 151 -14.85 -0.29 -2.47
N CYS A 152 -14.18 0.25 -1.44
CA CYS A 152 -14.66 1.46 -0.80
C CYS A 152 -14.58 2.67 -1.75
N GLY A 153 -15.42 3.69 -1.50
CA GLY A 153 -15.51 4.86 -2.39
C GLY A 153 -14.17 5.56 -2.65
N TYR A 154 -13.27 5.60 -1.64
CA TYR A 154 -11.92 6.13 -1.81
C TYR A 154 -11.13 5.35 -2.87
N VAL A 155 -11.13 4.02 -2.78
CA VAL A 155 -10.37 3.16 -3.71
C VAL A 155 -10.94 3.22 -5.12
N ILE A 156 -12.26 3.27 -5.27
CA ILE A 156 -12.88 3.39 -6.59
C ILE A 156 -12.55 4.75 -7.23
N LEU A 157 -12.66 5.84 -6.47
CA LEU A 157 -12.37 7.19 -6.97
C LEU A 157 -10.90 7.33 -7.37
N TYR A 158 -9.98 7.04 -6.44
CA TYR A 158 -8.54 7.20 -6.70
C TYR A 158 -7.96 6.09 -7.58
N GLY A 159 -8.65 4.96 -7.75
CA GLY A 159 -8.27 3.92 -8.72
C GLY A 159 -8.19 4.42 -10.16
N SER A 160 -9.04 5.38 -10.52
CA SER A 160 -9.05 6.03 -11.83
C SER A 160 -8.36 7.41 -11.81
N CYS A 161 -8.57 8.20 -10.74
CA CYS A 161 -8.09 9.58 -10.68
C CYS A 161 -6.63 9.73 -10.22
N PHE A 162 -6.14 8.84 -9.33
CA PHE A 162 -4.79 8.93 -8.75
C PHE A 162 -4.33 7.58 -8.17
N THR A 163 -3.90 6.66 -9.03
CA THR A 163 -3.56 5.28 -8.65
C THR A 163 -2.46 5.14 -7.58
N PRO A 164 -1.47 6.04 -7.44
CA PRO A 164 -0.44 5.85 -6.43
C PRO A 164 -0.90 5.99 -4.97
N TRP A 165 -1.96 6.76 -4.70
CA TRP A 165 -2.47 6.90 -3.33
C TRP A 165 -3.04 5.60 -2.76
N MET A 166 -3.38 4.65 -3.63
CA MET A 166 -3.81 3.31 -3.25
C MET A 166 -2.71 2.50 -2.55
N ASP A 167 -1.44 2.87 -2.69
CA ASP A 167 -0.32 2.09 -2.15
C ASP A 167 -0.33 2.08 -0.63
N ILE A 168 -0.53 3.24 0.01
CA ILE A 168 -0.65 3.30 1.47
C ILE A 168 -1.92 2.59 1.94
N VAL A 169 -3.03 2.73 1.22
CA VAL A 169 -4.27 2.00 1.54
C VAL A 169 -4.06 0.49 1.46
N ALA A 170 -3.29 0.00 0.50
CA ALA A 170 -2.91 -1.40 0.39
C ALA A 170 -2.10 -1.90 1.58
N PHE A 171 -1.13 -1.13 2.05
CA PHE A 171 -0.30 -1.51 3.20
C PHE A 171 -0.92 -1.20 4.57
N PHE A 172 -1.95 -0.36 4.63
CA PHE A 172 -2.55 0.12 5.87
C PHE A 172 -3.04 -1.02 6.78
N PRO A 173 -3.75 -2.07 6.30
CA PRO A 173 -4.14 -3.18 7.18
C PRO A 173 -2.94 -3.90 7.82
N ILE A 174 -1.84 -4.04 7.09
CA ILE A 174 -0.60 -4.67 7.58
C ILE A 174 0.08 -3.76 8.61
N LEU A 175 0.08 -2.44 8.38
CA LEU A 175 0.56 -1.46 9.35
C LEU A 175 -0.22 -1.56 10.67
N ILE A 176 -1.55 -1.67 10.63
CA ILE A 176 -2.37 -1.87 11.83
C ILE A 176 -2.07 -3.22 12.50
N MET A 177 -1.88 -4.29 11.74
CA MET A 177 -1.45 -5.59 12.30
C MET A 177 -0.09 -5.51 13.01
N ALA A 178 0.86 -4.75 12.45
CA ALA A 178 2.18 -4.54 13.02
C ALA A 178 2.12 -3.71 14.30
N TYR A 179 1.30 -2.66 14.30
CA TYR A 179 0.98 -1.86 15.48
C TYR A 179 0.34 -2.71 16.60
N ASP A 180 -0.71 -3.47 16.29
CA ASP A 180 -1.38 -4.34 17.26
C ASP A 180 -0.41 -5.38 17.85
N ARG A 181 0.42 -6.00 17.00
CA ARG A 181 1.46 -6.94 17.45
C ARG A 181 2.49 -6.29 18.37
N MET A 182 2.91 -5.06 18.07
CA MET A 182 3.86 -4.33 18.91
C MET A 182 3.26 -4.07 20.30
N LEU A 183 1.97 -3.72 20.39
CA LEU A 183 1.29 -3.56 21.67
C LEU A 183 1.14 -4.87 22.43
N GLU A 184 0.79 -5.96 21.75
CA GLU A 184 0.58 -7.28 22.37
C GLU A 184 1.88 -7.91 22.87
N THR A 185 2.97 -7.78 22.12
CA THR A 185 4.21 -8.54 22.38
C THR A 185 5.43 -7.68 22.71
N GLY A 186 5.30 -6.36 22.71
CA GLY A 186 6.42 -5.40 22.86
C GLY A 186 7.42 -5.39 21.69
N LYS A 187 7.22 -6.21 20.64
CA LYS A 187 8.19 -6.39 19.55
C LYS A 187 8.00 -5.29 18.49
N LYS A 188 8.96 -4.36 18.44
CA LYS A 188 8.88 -3.12 17.65
C LYS A 188 9.25 -3.28 16.18
N MET A 189 10.08 -4.27 15.84
CA MET A 189 10.71 -4.38 14.52
C MET A 189 9.72 -4.34 13.35
N LEU A 190 8.62 -5.08 13.42
CA LEU A 190 7.63 -5.08 12.34
C LEU A 190 6.93 -3.73 12.19
N TYR A 191 6.65 -3.05 13.31
CA TYR A 191 6.07 -1.71 13.28
C TYR A 191 7.05 -0.70 12.68
N ILE A 192 8.32 -0.72 13.10
CA ILE A 192 9.39 0.12 12.54
C ILE A 192 9.51 -0.09 11.02
N CYS A 193 9.60 -1.34 10.56
CA CYS A 193 9.69 -1.65 9.14
C CYS A 193 8.46 -1.19 8.35
N MET A 194 7.26 -1.32 8.91
CA MET A 194 6.04 -0.86 8.24
C MET A 194 5.96 0.67 8.17
N ILE A 195 6.35 1.39 9.23
CA ILE A 195 6.44 2.86 9.19
C ILE A 195 7.47 3.29 8.15
N ALA A 196 8.66 2.69 8.15
CA ALA A 196 9.69 3.00 7.15
C ALA A 196 9.19 2.77 5.72
N LEU A 197 8.56 1.60 5.47
CA LEU A 197 7.98 1.28 4.16
C LEU A 197 6.91 2.28 3.75
N CYS A 198 6.00 2.63 4.65
CA CYS A 198 4.98 3.63 4.37
C CYS A 198 5.61 4.98 4.00
N PHE A 199 6.58 5.50 4.77
CA PHE A 199 7.21 6.79 4.45
C PHE A 199 8.07 6.77 3.17
N ILE A 200 8.69 5.63 2.84
CA ILE A 200 9.36 5.42 1.55
C ILE A 200 8.34 5.49 0.41
N ILE A 201 7.17 4.86 0.59
CA ILE A 201 6.09 4.86 -0.39
C ILE A 201 5.44 6.24 -0.52
N ASN A 202 5.07 6.90 0.56
CA ASN A 202 4.39 8.19 0.48
C ASN A 202 4.53 8.95 1.78
N TYR A 203 5.23 10.08 1.79
CA TYR A 203 5.37 10.86 3.02
C TYR A 203 4.02 11.45 3.49
N TYR A 204 3.17 11.90 2.57
CA TYR A 204 1.92 12.60 2.87
C TYR A 204 0.88 11.65 3.50
N LEU A 205 0.55 10.55 2.82
CA LEU A 205 -0.42 9.57 3.33
C LEU A 205 0.10 8.78 4.54
N SER A 206 1.42 8.67 4.69
CA SER A 206 2.02 8.08 5.89
C SER A 206 1.90 8.98 7.10
N ALA A 207 2.07 10.29 6.94
CA ALA A 207 1.78 11.24 8.00
C ALA A 207 0.31 11.14 8.46
N MET A 208 -0.64 11.00 7.53
CA MET A 208 -2.06 10.78 7.85
C MET A 208 -2.28 9.45 8.59
N SER A 209 -1.58 8.39 8.19
CA SER A 209 -1.62 7.10 8.87
C SER A 209 -1.05 7.16 10.30
N LEU A 210 -0.02 7.97 10.54
CA LEU A 210 0.52 8.21 11.88
C LEU A 210 -0.46 8.96 12.77
N ILE A 211 -1.14 9.98 12.24
CA ILE A 211 -2.19 10.68 12.99
C ILE A 211 -3.24 9.67 13.48
N TYR A 212 -3.70 8.78 12.58
CA TYR A 212 -4.60 7.70 12.96
C TYR A 212 -4.02 6.80 14.07
N ILE A 213 -2.76 6.37 13.94
CA ILE A 213 -2.09 5.52 14.94
C ILE A 213 -1.99 6.20 16.31
N PHE A 214 -1.63 7.48 16.35
CA PHE A 214 -1.54 8.22 17.61
C PHE A 214 -2.91 8.42 18.26
N LEU A 215 -3.95 8.71 17.46
CA LEU A 215 -5.31 8.82 17.96
C LEU A 215 -5.81 7.50 18.55
N ILE A 216 -5.68 6.39 17.81
CA ILE A 216 -6.13 5.08 18.32
C ILE A 216 -5.30 4.62 19.51
N CYS A 217 -4.01 4.97 19.55
CA CYS A 217 -3.14 4.71 20.70
C CYS A 217 -3.62 5.46 21.94
N GLY A 218 -3.87 6.77 21.82
CA GLY A 218 -4.38 7.58 22.90
C GLY A 218 -5.71 7.06 23.44
N ILE A 219 -6.65 6.73 22.55
CA ILE A 219 -7.95 6.15 22.93
C ILE A 219 -7.76 4.81 23.66
N ARG A 220 -6.93 3.90 23.14
CA ARG A 220 -6.68 2.60 23.79
C ARG A 220 -6.01 2.75 25.15
N MET A 221 -5.06 3.66 25.30
CA MET A 221 -4.41 3.92 26.58
C MET A 221 -5.43 4.38 27.64
N VAL A 222 -6.35 5.28 27.27
CA VAL A 222 -7.36 5.82 28.19
C VAL A 222 -8.45 4.80 28.52
N VAL A 223 -8.93 4.04 27.53
CA VAL A 223 -10.12 3.17 27.68
C VAL A 223 -9.77 1.75 28.11
N MET A 224 -8.62 1.23 27.70
CA MET A 224 -8.31 -0.21 27.79
C MET A 224 -7.09 -0.56 28.64
N GLN A 225 -6.29 0.43 29.11
CA GLN A 225 -5.04 0.18 29.83
C GLN A 225 -5.00 0.86 31.19
N GLU A 226 -4.31 0.22 32.15
CA GLU A 226 -3.97 0.85 33.42
C GLU A 226 -2.90 1.94 33.24
N ARG A 227 -2.95 3.00 34.07
CA ARG A 227 -2.01 4.14 34.00
C ARG A 227 -0.53 3.73 34.09
N LYS A 228 -0.22 2.59 34.71
CA LYS A 228 1.16 2.07 34.81
C LYS A 228 1.73 1.67 33.45
N GLN A 229 0.88 1.18 32.54
CA GLN A 229 1.28 0.71 31.20
C GLN A 229 1.43 1.86 30.20
N TRP A 230 0.92 3.05 30.51
CA TRP A 230 0.92 4.19 29.59
C TRP A 230 2.33 4.61 29.15
N LYS A 231 3.28 4.63 30.09
CA LYS A 231 4.66 5.02 29.79
C LYS A 231 5.30 4.05 28.79
N GLU A 232 5.09 2.76 28.98
CA GLU A 232 5.65 1.73 28.10
C GLU A 232 5.01 1.77 26.71
N THR A 233 3.67 1.87 26.63
CA THR A 233 2.94 2.00 25.37
C THR A 233 3.41 3.22 24.58
N ALA A 234 3.47 4.40 25.23
CA ALA A 234 3.92 5.64 24.62
C ALA A 234 5.38 5.54 24.15
N TRP A 235 6.25 4.92 24.95
CA TRP A 235 7.65 4.69 24.57
C TRP A 235 7.77 3.77 23.35
N ASN A 236 7.04 2.65 23.34
CA ASN A 236 7.09 1.68 22.25
C ASN A 236 6.63 2.27 20.93
N VAL A 237 5.51 3.02 20.95
CA VAL A 237 4.98 3.70 19.78
C VAL A 237 5.90 4.85 19.36
N GLY A 238 6.34 5.69 20.28
CA GLY A 238 7.21 6.83 20.00
C GLY A 238 8.55 6.41 19.37
N ILE A 239 9.29 5.51 20.02
CA ILE A 239 10.58 5.05 19.49
C ILE A 239 10.41 4.25 18.19
N GLY A 240 9.32 3.48 18.08
CA GLY A 240 9.01 2.73 16.86
C GLY A 240 8.76 3.65 15.67
N THR A 241 8.02 4.74 15.89
CA THR A 241 7.75 5.74 14.86
C THR A 241 9.01 6.51 14.48
N ILE A 242 9.78 7.01 15.45
CA ILE A 242 11.03 7.75 15.18
C ILE A 242 12.03 6.88 14.43
N ALA A 243 12.23 5.64 14.87
CA ALA A 243 13.12 4.71 14.19
C ALA A 243 12.65 4.40 12.76
N GLY A 244 11.34 4.20 12.55
CA GLY A 244 10.77 3.99 11.22
C GLY A 244 10.98 5.19 10.29
N ILE A 245 10.71 6.41 10.76
CA ILE A 245 10.95 7.65 10.00
C ILE A 245 12.46 7.81 9.70
N GLY A 246 13.32 7.54 10.68
CA GLY A 246 14.77 7.57 10.51
C GLY A 246 15.27 6.60 9.45
N LEU A 247 14.70 5.39 9.36
CA LEU A 247 15.03 4.44 8.29
C LEU A 247 14.58 4.92 6.90
N SER A 248 13.52 5.72 6.82
CA SER A 248 13.06 6.33 5.56
C SER A 248 13.78 7.65 5.21
N ALA A 249 14.74 8.10 6.03
CA ALA A 249 15.39 9.41 5.87
C ALA A 249 16.08 9.58 4.51
N PHE A 250 16.58 8.51 3.89
CA PHE A 250 17.20 8.60 2.56
C PHE A 250 16.22 9.01 1.45
N VAL A 251 14.90 8.84 1.65
CA VAL A 251 13.85 9.37 0.77
C VAL A 251 13.38 10.73 1.26
N LEU A 252 13.19 10.90 2.56
CA LEU A 252 12.61 12.12 3.13
C LEU A 252 13.57 13.32 3.06
N VAL A 253 14.87 13.13 3.28
CA VAL A 253 15.83 14.23 3.22
C VAL A 253 15.86 14.87 1.83
N PRO A 254 15.98 14.12 0.71
CA PRO A 254 15.87 14.70 -0.61
C PRO A 254 14.55 15.41 -0.91
N VAL A 255 13.44 15.01 -0.27
CA VAL A 255 12.10 15.62 -0.46
C VAL A 255 12.02 17.01 0.16
N PHE A 256 12.73 17.24 1.27
CA PHE A 256 12.70 18.50 2.01
C PHE A 256 13.96 19.37 1.83
N ALA A 257 14.92 18.91 1.04
CA ALA A 257 16.18 19.61 0.72
C ALA A 257 16.07 20.30 -0.64
#